data_AF-A0A4Z1T2U7-F1
#
_entry.id   AF-A0A4Z1T2U7-F1
#
_cell.length_a   1.000
_cell.length_b   1.000
_cell.length_c   1.000
_cell.angle_alpha   90.00
_cell.angle_beta   90.00
_cell.angle_gamma   90.00
#
_symmetry.space_group_name_H-M   'P 1'
#
loop_
_entity.id
_entity.type
_entity.pdbx_description
1 polymer ?
#
loop_
_entity_poly.entity_id
_entity_poly.type
_entity_poly.pdbx_seq_one_letter_code
_entity_poly.pdbx_strand_id
1 'polypeptide(L)'
;MAIKPESNALIVIVANKTLIDSQGAINNGGIKVVEALLKRGMKVVLVIQVSSDAMQQDYAKKLTGAISELPAKNCIFCDSIDSIYSICRQLEPKFVVDSFEKSYNETQKFFAGRYFLSKGNDLESFFAL
;
A
#
# COMPACT_ATOMS: atom_id res chain seq x y z
N MET A 1 5.16 13.38 10.61
CA MET A 1 6.56 13.25 10.14
C MET A 1 6.51 12.68 8.74
N ALA A 2 7.03 13.38 7.74
CA ALA A 2 7.01 12.90 6.36
C ALA A 2 8.22 11.99 6.09
N ILE A 3 7.97 10.82 5.52
CA ILE A 3 8.96 9.83 5.08
C ILE A 3 9.72 10.40 3.88
N LYS A 4 11.05 10.27 3.92
CA LYS A 4 11.94 10.56 2.78
C LYS A 4 12.60 9.25 2.35
N PRO A 5 11.96 8.47 1.45
CA PRO A 5 12.51 7.18 1.06
C PRO A 5 13.71 7.36 0.12
N GLU A 6 14.74 6.56 0.35
CA GLU A 6 15.91 6.47 -0.52
C GLU A 6 15.59 5.62 -1.77
N SER A 7 16.33 5.82 -2.85
CA SER A 7 16.22 4.99 -4.05
C SER A 7 16.39 3.50 -3.70
N ASN A 8 15.66 2.62 -4.40
CA ASN A 8 15.56 1.18 -4.15
C ASN A 8 14.89 0.75 -2.83
N ALA A 9 14.45 1.68 -1.98
CA ALA A 9 13.68 1.33 -0.80
C ALA A 9 12.41 0.55 -1.19
N LEU A 10 12.18 -0.58 -0.51
CA LEU A 10 10.93 -1.32 -0.62
C LEU A 10 9.87 -0.68 0.27
N ILE A 11 8.75 -0.29 -0.32
CA ILE A 11 7.62 0.34 0.36
C ILE A 11 6.41 -0.56 0.14
N VAL A 12 5.75 -0.94 1.24
CA VAL A 12 4.45 -1.60 1.18
C VAL A 12 3.35 -0.58 1.47
N ILE A 13 2.33 -0.57 0.64
CA ILE A 13 1.14 0.28 0.83
C ILE A 13 -0.05 -0.65 0.89
N VAL A 14 -0.79 -0.59 1.99
CA VAL A 14 -2.09 -1.24 2.08
C VAL A 14 -3.10 -0.34 1.36
N ALA A 15 -3.54 -0.80 0.18
CA ALA A 15 -4.24 0.02 -0.80
C ALA A 15 -5.69 0.34 -0.41
N ASN A 16 -6.32 -0.47 0.45
CA ASN A 16 -7.65 -0.18 0.95
C ASN A 16 -7.66 1.18 1.66
N LYS A 17 -8.68 2.00 1.43
CA LYS A 17 -8.82 3.40 1.91
C LYS A 17 -7.77 4.39 1.38
N THR A 18 -6.53 3.98 1.12
CA THR A 18 -5.45 4.86 0.65
C THR A 18 -5.50 5.07 -0.86
N LEU A 19 -5.75 4.01 -1.64
CA LEU A 19 -5.82 4.03 -3.11
C LEU A 19 -7.22 3.70 -3.63
N ILE A 20 -7.95 2.83 -2.91
CA ILE A 20 -9.31 2.43 -3.25
C ILE A 20 -10.18 2.63 -2.01
N ASP A 21 -11.19 3.50 -2.09
CA ASP A 21 -12.07 3.77 -0.96
C ASP A 21 -13.06 2.62 -0.67
N SER A 22 -13.89 2.77 0.36
CA SER A 22 -14.89 1.76 0.75
C SER A 22 -15.98 1.52 -0.29
N GLN A 23 -16.12 2.41 -1.28
CA GLN A 23 -17.06 2.30 -2.40
C GLN A 23 -16.38 1.71 -3.66
N GLY A 24 -15.08 1.44 -3.61
CA GLY A 24 -14.32 0.93 -4.74
C GLY A 24 -13.87 2.01 -5.72
N ALA A 25 -13.97 3.29 -5.38
CA ALA A 25 -13.48 4.39 -6.20
C ALA A 25 -11.99 4.63 -5.98
N ILE A 26 -11.30 5.05 -7.05
CA ILE A 26 -9.87 5.33 -7.04
C ILE A 26 -9.59 6.70 -6.41
N ASN A 27 -8.64 6.73 -5.49
CA ASN A 27 -8.11 7.96 -4.93
C ASN A 27 -6.93 8.49 -5.76
N ASN A 28 -7.21 9.46 -6.63
CA ASN A 28 -6.21 10.05 -7.52
C ASN A 28 -5.01 10.68 -6.78
N GLY A 29 -5.19 11.19 -5.56
CA GLY A 29 -4.07 11.70 -4.74
C GLY A 29 -3.12 10.57 -4.36
N GLY A 30 -3.66 9.47 -3.84
CA GLY A 30 -2.89 8.26 -3.53
C GLY A 30 -2.19 7.67 -4.75
N ILE A 31 -2.86 7.62 -5.91
CA ILE A 31 -2.24 7.15 -7.16
C ILE A 31 -1.01 7.98 -7.54
N LYS A 32 -1.12 9.32 -7.50
CA LYS A 32 0.01 10.22 -7.80
C LYS A 32 1.20 10.00 -6.88
N VAL A 33 0.95 9.71 -5.60
CA VAL A 33 2.01 9.39 -4.64
C VAL A 33 2.73 8.10 -5.04
N VAL A 34 1.99 7.05 -5.42
CA VAL A 34 2.59 5.78 -5.86
C VAL A 34 3.42 5.98 -7.14
N GLU A 35 2.90 6.72 -8.12
CA GLU A 35 3.65 7.05 -9.33
C GLU A 35 4.93 7.85 -9.03
N ALA A 36 4.87 8.83 -8.12
CA ALA A 36 6.03 9.61 -7.72
C ALA A 36 7.10 8.75 -7.02
N LEU A 37 6.69 7.78 -6.20
CA LEU A 37 7.61 6.81 -5.59
C LEU A 37 8.29 5.93 -6.64
N LEU A 38 7.54 5.39 -7.60
CA LEU A 38 8.09 4.57 -8.69
C LEU A 38 9.08 5.36 -9.54
N LYS A 39 8.74 6.60 -9.94
CA LYS A 39 9.59 7.50 -10.73
C LYS A 39 10.90 7.86 -10.03
N ARG A 40 10.89 7.96 -8.70
CA ARG A 40 12.10 8.18 -7.89
C ARG A 40 12.94 6.91 -7.67
N GLY A 41 12.49 5.77 -8.18
CA GLY A 41 13.21 4.49 -8.13
C GLY A 41 12.95 3.66 -6.89
N MET A 42 11.86 3.91 -6.14
CA MET A 42 11.44 3.03 -5.06
C MET A 42 10.76 1.77 -5.61
N LYS A 43 10.81 0.68 -4.85
CA LYS A 43 10.05 -0.54 -5.14
C LYS A 43 8.75 -0.48 -4.34
N VAL A 44 7.61 -0.36 -5.01
CA VAL A 44 6.30 -0.31 -4.34
C VAL A 44 5.60 -1.66 -4.47
N VAL A 45 5.08 -2.18 -3.37
CA VAL A 45 4.17 -3.32 -3.31
C VAL A 45 2.84 -2.87 -2.74
N LEU A 46 1.77 -3.13 -3.47
CA LEU A 46 0.41 -2.88 -3.03
C LEU A 46 -0.16 -4.16 -2.41
N VAL A 47 -0.62 -4.07 -1.17
CA VAL A 47 -1.37 -5.15 -0.52
C VAL A 47 -2.83 -4.73 -0.44
N ILE A 48 -3.73 -5.54 -0.97
CA ILE A 48 -5.15 -5.21 -1.08
C ILE A 48 -5.98 -6.32 -0.46
N GLN A 49 -6.72 -5.98 0.59
CA GLN A 49 -7.75 -6.85 1.14
C GLN A 49 -8.96 -6.87 0.21
N VAL A 50 -9.42 -8.07 -0.14
CA VAL A 50 -10.57 -8.33 -1.02
C VAL A 50 -11.42 -9.44 -0.41
N SER A 51 -12.73 -9.45 -0.67
CA SER A 51 -13.64 -10.47 -0.14
C SER A 51 -14.17 -11.45 -1.20
N SER A 52 -13.80 -11.26 -2.47
CA SER A 52 -14.23 -12.13 -3.57
C SER A 52 -13.30 -12.00 -4.78
N ASP A 53 -13.32 -13.01 -5.64
CA ASP A 53 -12.61 -13.00 -6.93
C ASP A 53 -13.07 -11.84 -7.83
N ALA A 54 -14.36 -11.51 -7.79
CA ALA A 54 -14.91 -10.39 -8.56
C ALA A 54 -14.31 -9.05 -8.11
N MET A 55 -14.18 -8.85 -6.79
CA MET A 55 -13.55 -7.67 -6.23
C MET A 55 -12.04 -7.62 -6.58
N GLN A 56 -11.35 -8.74 -6.50
CA GLN A 56 -9.95 -8.85 -6.91
C GLN A 56 -9.76 -8.44 -8.38
N GLN A 57 -10.58 -8.98 -9.29
CA GLN A 57 -10.49 -8.66 -10.71
C GLN A 57 -10.79 -7.18 -10.99
N ASP A 58 -11.80 -6.62 -10.34
CA ASP A 58 -12.15 -5.21 -10.47
C ASP A 58 -11.00 -4.30 -9.99
N TYR A 59 -10.47 -4.56 -8.80
CA TYR A 59 -9.38 -3.77 -8.22
C TYR A 59 -8.09 -3.92 -9.01
N ALA A 60 -7.75 -5.13 -9.46
CA ALA A 60 -6.60 -5.35 -10.34
C ALA A 60 -6.72 -4.51 -11.62
N LYS A 61 -7.88 -4.53 -12.28
CA LYS A 61 -8.11 -3.75 -13.50
C LYS A 61 -7.99 -2.25 -13.25
N LYS A 62 -8.60 -1.74 -12.19
CA LYS A 62 -8.55 -0.31 -11.82
C LYS A 62 -7.12 0.14 -11.52
N LEU A 63 -6.38 -0.60 -10.70
CA LEU A 63 -5.01 -0.24 -10.31
C LEU A 63 -4.04 -0.32 -11.48
N THR A 64 -4.14 -1.36 -12.32
CA THR A 64 -3.28 -1.49 -13.52
C THR A 64 -3.54 -0.38 -14.52
N GLY A 65 -4.81 0.05 -14.65
CA GLY A 65 -5.17 1.19 -15.50
C GLY A 65 -4.73 2.54 -14.93
N ALA A 66 -4.66 2.67 -13.61
CA ALA A 66 -4.30 3.92 -12.93
C ALA A 66 -2.79 4.09 -12.71
N ILE A 67 -2.02 2.99 -12.59
CA ILE A 67 -0.57 3.01 -12.31
C ILE A 67 0.14 2.11 -13.33
N SER A 68 0.39 2.63 -14.52
CA SER A 68 0.97 1.86 -15.64
C SER A 68 2.39 1.35 -15.36
N GLU A 69 3.15 2.04 -14.50
CA GLU A 69 4.53 1.69 -14.14
C GLU A 69 4.61 0.60 -13.06
N LEU A 70 3.49 0.25 -12.39
CA LEU A 70 3.49 -0.74 -11.32
C LEU A 70 3.50 -2.16 -11.91
N PRO A 71 4.50 -3.01 -11.61
CA PRO A 71 4.49 -4.40 -12.06
C PRO A 71 3.30 -5.15 -11.49
N ALA A 72 2.57 -5.91 -12.32
CA ALA A 72 1.40 -6.68 -11.86
C ALA A 72 1.70 -7.62 -10.67
N LYS A 73 2.91 -8.19 -10.64
CA LYS A 73 3.39 -9.04 -9.53
C LYS A 73 3.55 -8.31 -8.19
N ASN A 74 3.56 -6.98 -8.20
CA ASN A 74 3.64 -6.14 -7.01
C ASN A 74 2.26 -5.80 -6.43
N CYS A 75 1.17 -6.30 -7.03
CA CYS A 75 -0.16 -6.27 -6.44
C CYS A 75 -0.44 -7.62 -5.77
N ILE A 76 -0.54 -7.61 -4.44
CA ILE A 76 -0.84 -8.79 -3.64
C ILE A 76 -2.26 -8.65 -3.10
N PHE A 77 -3.12 -9.60 -3.46
CA PHE A 77 -4.49 -9.66 -2.97
C PHE A 77 -4.58 -10.67 -1.84
N CYS A 78 -5.29 -10.32 -0.78
CA CYS A 78 -5.52 -11.20 0.37
C CYS A 78 -6.96 -11.11 0.85
N ASP A 79 -7.48 -12.21 1.37
CA ASP A 79 -8.83 -12.31 1.91
C ASP A 79 -8.95 -11.77 3.34
N SER A 80 -7.87 -11.86 4.11
CA SER A 80 -7.82 -11.48 5.53
C SER A 80 -6.83 -10.35 5.81
N ILE A 81 -7.20 -9.47 6.75
CA ILE A 81 -6.31 -8.43 7.31
C ILE A 81 -5.10 -9.08 8.00
N ASP A 82 -5.25 -10.28 8.59
CA ASP A 82 -4.16 -10.97 9.28
C ASP A 82 -3.07 -11.43 8.30
N SER A 83 -3.41 -11.66 7.03
CA SER A 83 -2.46 -11.98 5.98
C SER A 83 -1.54 -10.81 5.63
N ILE A 84 -2.01 -9.56 5.79
CA ILE A 84 -1.21 -8.34 5.54
C ILE A 84 0.04 -8.32 6.42
N TYR A 85 -0.13 -8.65 7.71
CA TYR A 85 0.97 -8.77 8.67
C TYR A 85 2.02 -9.78 8.20
N SER A 86 1.60 -10.99 7.82
CA SER A 86 2.49 -12.06 7.36
C SER A 86 3.25 -11.68 6.09
N ILE A 87 2.56 -11.05 5.12
CA ILE A 87 3.16 -10.54 3.88
C ILE A 87 4.27 -9.55 4.21
N CYS A 88 4.00 -8.59 5.08
CA CYS A 88 4.97 -7.56 5.38
C CYS A 88 6.17 -8.10 6.17
N ARG A 89 5.98 -9.09 7.05
CA ARG A 89 7.09 -9.80 7.70
C ARG A 89 8.00 -10.49 6.70
N GLN A 90 7.42 -11.10 5.66
CA GLN A 90 8.19 -11.83 4.65
C GLN A 90 8.93 -10.91 3.66
N LEU A 91 8.35 -9.75 3.36
CA LEU A 91 8.92 -8.77 2.43
C LEU A 91 9.98 -7.87 3.09
N GLU A 92 9.95 -7.72 4.42
CA GLU A 92 10.83 -6.83 5.20
C GLU A 92 10.95 -5.39 4.63
N PRO A 93 9.83 -4.73 4.30
CA PRO A 93 9.84 -3.44 3.61
C PRO A 93 10.47 -2.35 4.47
N LYS A 94 11.16 -1.39 3.85
CA LYS A 94 11.73 -0.21 4.53
C LYS A 94 10.64 0.57 5.26
N PHE A 95 9.51 0.78 4.59
CA PHE A 95 8.36 1.48 5.13
C PHE A 95 7.06 0.76 4.78
N VAL A 96 6.09 0.85 5.69
CA VAL A 96 4.72 0.38 5.46
C VAL A 96 3.73 1.47 5.82
N VAL A 97 2.82 1.78 4.90
CA VAL A 97 1.63 2.59 5.18
C VAL A 97 0.42 1.66 5.18
N ASP A 98 -0.17 1.48 6.36
CA ASP A 98 -1.27 0.55 6.59
C ASP A 98 -2.58 1.30 6.85
N SER A 99 -3.69 0.85 6.28
CA SER A 99 -5.02 1.42 6.45
C SER A 99 -5.90 0.70 7.49
N PHE A 100 -5.40 -0.41 8.03
CA PHE A 100 -6.08 -1.24 9.01
C PHE A 100 -5.34 -1.19 10.34
N GLU A 101 -6.03 -0.71 11.37
CA GLU A 101 -5.48 -0.61 12.72
C GLU A 101 -5.09 -1.98 13.29
N LYS A 102 -5.84 -3.04 12.94
CA LYS A 102 -5.56 -4.41 13.37
C LYS A 102 -4.18 -4.89 12.87
N SER A 103 -3.92 -4.84 11.56
CA SER A 103 -2.62 -5.26 11.00
C SER A 103 -1.49 -4.34 11.43
N TYR A 104 -1.74 -3.04 11.53
CA TYR A 104 -0.77 -2.10 12.09
C TYR A 104 -0.34 -2.49 13.51
N ASN A 105 -1.30 -2.75 14.41
CA ASN A 105 -1.02 -3.05 15.80
C ASN A 105 -0.21 -4.34 15.98
N GLU A 106 -0.47 -5.35 15.14
CA GLU A 106 0.31 -6.59 15.17
C GLU A 106 1.70 -6.42 14.57
N THR A 107 1.83 -5.67 13.47
CA THR A 107 3.11 -5.60 12.75
C THR A 107 4.08 -4.59 13.36
N GLN A 108 3.60 -3.49 13.94
CA GLN A 108 4.46 -2.46 14.54
C GLN A 108 5.33 -3.01 15.69
N LYS A 109 4.88 -4.08 16.36
CA LYS A 109 5.62 -4.78 17.42
C LYS A 109 6.99 -5.29 16.94
N PHE A 110 7.14 -5.56 15.65
CA PHE A 110 8.35 -6.12 15.05
C PHE A 110 9.15 -5.12 14.21
N PHE A 111 8.55 -3.98 13.84
CA PHE A 111 9.14 -3.00 12.92
C PHE A 111 8.94 -1.56 13.41
N ALA A 112 9.44 -1.29 14.62
CA ALA A 112 9.37 0.05 15.23
C ALA A 112 9.95 1.13 14.30
N GLY A 113 9.19 2.22 14.10
CA GLY A 113 9.60 3.35 13.27
C GLY A 113 9.52 3.13 11.75
N ARG A 114 9.06 1.96 11.29
CA ARG A 114 8.89 1.64 9.85
C ARG A 114 7.44 1.51 9.43
N TYR A 115 6.52 1.43 10.40
CA TYR A 115 5.09 1.24 10.19
C TYR A 115 4.30 2.50 10.51
N PHE A 116 3.42 2.90 9.60
CA PHE A 116 2.60 4.09 9.71
C PHE A 116 1.13 3.76 9.48
N LEU A 117 0.26 4.14 10.40
CA LEU A 117 -1.18 3.96 10.28
C LEU A 117 -1.79 5.16 9.54
N SER A 118 -2.33 4.92 8.34
CA SER A 118 -3.22 5.85 7.66
C SER A 118 -4.64 5.73 8.23
N LYS A 119 -5.13 6.83 8.82
CA LYS A 119 -6.50 6.93 9.32
C LYS A 119 -7.51 7.33 8.24
N GLY A 120 -7.09 7.48 6.98
CA GLY A 120 -7.94 7.94 5.90
C GLY A 120 -7.34 7.70 4.51
N ASN A 121 -7.71 8.56 3.57
CA ASN A 121 -7.27 8.54 2.17
C ASN A 121 -6.04 9.43 1.91
N ASP A 122 -5.40 9.93 2.96
CA ASP A 122 -4.28 10.85 2.86
C ASP A 122 -2.95 10.09 2.85
N LEU A 123 -2.57 9.61 1.66
CA LEU A 123 -1.24 9.02 1.44
C LEU A 123 -0.16 10.10 1.29
N GLU A 124 -0.56 11.32 0.90
CA GLU A 124 0.34 12.45 0.61
C GLU A 124 1.06 12.94 1.86
N SER A 125 0.40 12.97 3.02
CA SER A 125 1.05 13.39 4.27
C SER A 125 2.16 12.47 4.77
N PHE A 126 2.22 11.22 4.28
CA PHE A 126 3.25 10.27 4.67
C PHE A 126 4.56 10.46 3.93
N PHE A 127 4.60 11.05 2.74
CA PHE A 127 5.81 11.10 1.93
C PHE A 127 6.16 12.53 1.48
N ALA A 128 7.42 12.91 1.66
CA ALA A 128 7.95 14.16 1.10
C ALA A 128 8.45 13.92 -0.34
N LEU A 129 7.48 13.83 -1.28
CA LEU A 129 7.70 13.54 -2.71
C LEU A 129 7.79 14.76 -3.61
#